data_AF-A0A0R2F087-F1
#
_entry.id   AF-A0A0R2F087-F1
#
_cell.length_a   1.000
_cell.length_b   1.000
_cell.length_c   1.000
_cell.angle_alpha   90.00
_cell.angle_beta   90.00
_cell.angle_gamma   90.00
#
_symmetry.space_group_name_H-M   'P 1'
#
loop_
_entity.id
_entity.type
_entity.pdbx_description
1 polymer ?
#
loop_
_entity_poly.entity_id
_entity_poly.type
_entity_poly.pdbx_seq_one_letter_code
_entity_poly.pdbx_strand_id
1 'polypeptide(L)'
;MVIFVCLALFVGGFFLRHLHKPFLVFHPESNPNLSGVVKFSGVSLIIAGLIAAAATISQNDIFISISLLIVVLDVVGIQLMLITFFPKSPKK
;
A
#
# COMPACT_ATOMS: atom_id res chain seq x y z
N MET A 1 0.17 -4.75 -17.00
CA MET A 1 -0.07 -5.45 -15.71
C MET A 1 1.19 -5.84 -14.97
N VAL A 2 2.18 -6.47 -15.61
CA VAL A 2 3.41 -6.92 -14.92
C VAL A 2 4.11 -5.80 -14.13
N ILE A 3 4.35 -4.62 -14.74
CA ILE A 3 4.96 -3.47 -14.03
C ILE A 3 4.13 -3.04 -12.82
N PHE A 4 2.80 -3.02 -12.96
CA PHE A 4 1.88 -2.63 -11.89
C PHE A 4 1.93 -3.62 -10.72
N VAL A 5 1.96 -4.92 -11.00
CA VAL A 5 2.15 -5.98 -10.00
C VAL A 5 3.48 -5.80 -9.28
N CYS A 6 4.57 -5.59 -10.03
CA CYS A 6 5.89 -5.36 -9.43
C CYS A 6 5.91 -4.14 -8.52
N LEU A 7 5.26 -3.03 -8.92
CA LEU A 7 5.14 -1.83 -8.10
C LEU A 7 4.31 -2.08 -6.83
N ALA A 8 3.16 -2.74 -6.94
CA ALA A 8 2.32 -3.05 -5.78
C ALA A 8 3.08 -3.91 -4.76
N LEU A 9 3.78 -4.95 -5.23
CA LEU A 9 4.60 -5.81 -4.37
C LEU A 9 5.79 -5.06 -3.77
N PHE A 10 6.45 -4.21 -4.56
CA PHE A 10 7.58 -3.41 -4.08
C PHE A 10 7.15 -2.40 -2.99
N VAL A 11 6.05 -1.68 -3.20
CA VAL A 11 5.52 -0.71 -2.24
C VAL A 11 4.99 -1.41 -0.99
N GLY A 12 4.26 -2.52 -1.13
CA GLY A 12 3.81 -3.33 0.00
C GLY A 12 4.98 -3.84 0.84
N GLY A 13 6.01 -4.40 0.18
CA GLY A 13 7.25 -4.83 0.84
C GLY A 13 8.03 -3.67 1.47
N PHE A 14 8.05 -2.50 0.83
CA PHE A 14 8.66 -1.29 1.36
C PHE A 14 8.00 -0.87 2.69
N PHE A 15 6.67 -0.85 2.76
CA PHE A 15 5.93 -0.53 3.99
C PHE A 15 6.22 -1.54 5.10
N LEU A 16 6.22 -2.85 4.80
CA LEU A 16 6.54 -3.87 5.80
C LEU A 16 7.98 -3.78 6.31
N ARG A 17 8.93 -3.37 5.47
CA ARG A 17 10.33 -3.19 5.86
C ARG A 17 10.54 -1.93 6.72
N HIS A 18 9.69 -0.91 6.56
CA HIS A 18 9.76 0.36 7.29
C HIS A 18 8.79 0.44 8.48
N LEU A 19 8.34 -0.69 9.02
CA LEU A 19 7.47 -0.70 10.22
C LEU A 19 8.12 -0.17 11.49
N HIS A 20 9.44 -0.27 11.57
CA HIS A 20 10.24 0.13 12.73
C HIS A 20 11.32 1.16 12.36
N LYS A 21 11.19 1.79 11.20
CA LYS A 21 12.10 2.84 10.74
C LYS A 21 11.30 4.03 10.23
N PRO A 22 11.74 5.26 10.51
CA PRO A 22 11.11 6.43 9.92
C PRO A 22 11.22 6.36 8.39
N PHE A 23 10.16 6.75 7.71
CA PHE A 23 10.16 6.91 6.26
C PHE A 23 9.42 8.20 5.89
N LEU A 24 10.01 9.00 4.99
CA LEU A 24 9.48 10.32 4.63
C LEU A 24 9.24 11.24 5.85
N VAL A 25 7.97 11.44 6.23
CA VAL A 25 7.50 12.26 7.35
C VAL A 25 6.83 11.41 8.43
N PHE A 26 6.78 10.10 8.22
CA PHE A 26 6.08 9.15 9.05
C PHE A 26 7.05 8.48 10.01
N HIS A 27 6.68 8.51 11.28
CA HIS A 27 7.41 7.90 12.39
C HIS A 27 6.57 6.75 12.98
N PRO A 28 6.47 5.59 12.30
CA PRO A 28 5.72 4.44 12.82
C PRO A 28 6.31 3.90 14.13
N GLU A 29 7.59 4.19 14.44
CA GLU A 29 8.24 3.86 15.70
C GLU A 29 7.67 4.61 16.92
N SER A 30 7.17 5.83 16.71
CA SER A 30 6.66 6.67 17.80
C SER A 30 5.14 6.58 17.97
N ASN A 31 4.43 6.00 17.01
CA ASN A 31 2.96 5.93 17.04
C ASN A 31 2.46 4.51 16.67
N PRO A 32 1.94 3.72 17.62
CA PRO A 32 1.48 2.37 17.37
C PRO A 32 0.30 2.31 16.38
N ASN A 33 -0.55 3.34 16.31
CA ASN A 33 -1.64 3.40 15.33
C ASN A 33 -1.10 3.55 13.91
N LEU A 34 -0.07 4.38 13.73
CA LEU A 34 0.60 4.54 12.43
C LEU A 34 1.33 3.25 12.03
N SER A 35 2.01 2.59 12.96
CA SER A 35 2.65 1.28 12.70
C SER A 35 1.61 0.23 12.27
N GLY A 36 0.45 0.19 12.94
CA GLY A 36 -0.66 -0.68 12.58
C GLY A 36 -1.19 -0.42 11.16
N VAL A 37 -1.40 0.86 10.81
CA VAL A 37 -1.85 1.27 9.47
C VAL A 37 -0.81 0.91 8.41
N VAL A 38 0.47 1.18 8.63
CA VAL A 38 1.55 0.85 7.68
C VAL A 38 1.69 -0.67 7.52
N LYS A 39 1.52 -1.44 8.59
CA LYS A 39 1.52 -2.91 8.54
C LYS A 39 0.34 -3.43 7.73
N PHE A 40 -0.86 -2.93 8.01
CA PHE A 40 -2.06 -3.30 7.27
C PHE A 40 -1.91 -2.97 5.78
N SER A 41 -1.47 -1.74 5.48
CA SER A 41 -1.22 -1.25 4.12
C SER A 41 -0.18 -2.09 3.37
N GLY A 42 0.90 -2.49 4.06
CA GLY A 42 1.94 -3.33 3.47
C GLY A 42 1.43 -4.74 3.15
N VAL A 43 0.70 -5.37 4.07
CA VAL A 43 0.11 -6.70 3.86
C VAL A 43 -0.97 -6.67 2.78
N SER A 44 -1.87 -5.67 2.80
CA SER A 44 -2.95 -5.56 1.81
C SER A 44 -2.40 -5.41 0.40
N LEU A 45 -1.39 -4.56 0.20
CA LEU A 45 -0.75 -4.37 -1.11
C LEU A 45 -0.02 -5.61 -1.61
N ILE A 46 0.61 -6.39 -0.74
CA ILE A 46 1.22 -7.67 -1.14
C ILE A 46 0.14 -8.65 -1.60
N ILE A 47 -0.94 -8.81 -0.82
CA ILE A 47 -2.03 -9.73 -1.18
C ILE A 47 -2.70 -9.29 -2.49
N ALA A 48 -3.00 -8.01 -2.64
CA ALA A 48 -3.61 -7.46 -3.84
C ALA A 48 -2.68 -7.59 -5.05
N GLY A 49 -1.36 -7.37 -4.87
CA GLY A 49 -0.34 -7.59 -5.89
C GLY A 49 -0.25 -9.07 -6.33
N LEU A 50 -0.35 -10.02 -5.40
CA LEU A 50 -0.37 -11.46 -5.71
C LEU A 50 -1.62 -11.87 -6.49
N ILE A 51 -2.79 -11.32 -6.13
CA ILE A 51 -4.03 -11.54 -6.88
C ILE A 51 -3.90 -11.00 -8.31
N ALA A 52 -3.37 -9.79 -8.47
CA ALA A 52 -3.12 -9.20 -9.78
C ALA A 52 -2.07 -9.98 -10.60
N ALA A 53 -1.08 -10.60 -9.95
CA ALA A 53 -0.12 -11.50 -10.59
C ALA A 53 -0.82 -12.75 -11.14
N ALA A 54 -1.66 -13.40 -10.32
CA ALA A 54 -2.46 -14.55 -10.74
C ALA A 54 -3.39 -14.21 -11.90
N ALA A 55 -4.02 -13.02 -11.85
CA ALA A 55 -4.87 -12.54 -12.93
C ALA A 55 -4.10 -12.33 -14.24
N THR A 56 -2.87 -11.82 -14.15
CA THR A 56 -2.00 -11.63 -15.31
C THR A 56 -1.60 -12.95 -15.94
N ILE A 57 -1.28 -13.97 -15.13
CA ILE A 57 -0.91 -15.31 -15.64
C ILE A 57 -2.10 -16.00 -16.30
N SER A 58 -3.32 -15.81 -15.77
CA SER A 58 -4.54 -16.37 -16.35
C SER A 58 -4.93 -15.77 -17.72
N GLN A 59 -4.30 -14.67 -18.16
CA GLN A 59 -4.61 -13.96 -19.41
C GLN A 59 -6.11 -13.66 -19.58
N ASN A 60 -6.81 -13.38 -18.47
CA ASN A 60 -8.25 -13.10 -18.46
C ASN A 60 -8.49 -11.60 -18.25
N ASP A 61 -8.94 -10.92 -19.29
CA ASP A 61 -9.12 -9.46 -19.29
C ASP A 61 -10.11 -8.95 -18.23
N ILE A 62 -11.18 -9.70 -17.97
CA ILE A 62 -12.18 -9.35 -16.95
C ILE A 62 -11.53 -9.40 -15.57
N PHE A 63 -10.81 -10.48 -15.30
CA PHE A 63 -10.18 -10.69 -14.00
C PHE A 63 -9.02 -9.70 -13.75
N ILE A 64 -8.28 -9.36 -14.80
CA ILE A 64 -7.27 -8.30 -14.79
C ILE A 64 -7.90 -6.95 -14.43
N SER A 65 -9.03 -6.60 -15.05
CA SER A 65 -9.72 -5.33 -14.84
C SER A 65 -10.24 -5.19 -13.40
N ILE A 66 -10.85 -6.25 -12.86
CA ILE A 66 -11.32 -6.28 -11.46
C ILE A 66 -10.14 -6.15 -10.49
N SER A 67 -9.06 -6.90 -10.73
CA SER A 67 -7.86 -6.84 -9.88
C SER A 67 -7.24 -5.45 -9.87
N LEU A 68 -7.19 -4.79 -11.03
CA LEU A 68 -6.67 -3.42 -11.13
C LEU A 68 -7.54 -2.45 -10.33
N LEU A 69 -8.86 -2.55 -10.44
CA LEU A 69 -9.79 -1.71 -9.67
C LEU A 69 -9.56 -1.89 -8.17
N ILE A 70 -9.44 -3.12 -7.68
CA ILE A 70 -9.20 -3.42 -6.26
C ILE A 70 -7.90 -2.78 -5.77
N VAL A 71 -6.79 -2.96 -6.52
CA VAL A 71 -5.48 -2.44 -6.10
C VAL A 71 -5.48 -0.91 -6.09
N VAL A 72 -6.14 -0.26 -7.06
CA VAL A 72 -6.25 1.21 -7.08
C VAL A 72 -7.04 1.73 -5.88
N LEU A 73 -8.16 1.08 -5.54
CA LEU A 73 -8.95 1.44 -4.36
C LEU A 73 -8.15 1.25 -3.06
N ASP A 74 -7.39 0.17 -2.95
CA ASP A 74 -6.52 -0.09 -1.78
C ASP A 74 -5.45 1.00 -1.65
N VAL A 75 -4.75 1.33 -2.74
CA VAL A 75 -3.73 2.40 -2.76
C VAL A 75 -4.32 3.75 -2.35
N VAL A 76 -5.51 4.10 -2.83
CA VAL A 76 -6.19 5.36 -2.45
C VAL A 76 -6.57 5.33 -0.97
N GLY A 77 -7.13 4.21 -0.48
CA GLY A 77 -7.47 4.05 0.93
C GLY A 77 -6.25 4.22 1.84
N ILE A 78 -5.12 3.60 1.48
CA ILE A 78 -3.84 3.72 2.18
C ILE A 78 -3.37 5.17 2.21
N GLN A 79 -3.42 5.89 1.09
CA GLN A 79 -3.04 7.31 1.03
C GLN A 79 -3.92 8.19 1.92
N LEU A 80 -5.23 7.95 1.93
CA LEU A 80 -6.18 8.65 2.80
C LEU A 80 -5.95 8.33 4.28
N MET A 81 -5.56 7.11 4.63
CA MET A 81 -5.17 6.80 6.01
C MET A 81 -3.88 7.51 6.38
N LEU A 82 -2.86 7.48 5.52
CA LEU A 82 -1.57 8.12 5.75
C LEU A 82 -1.70 9.65 5.90
N ILE A 83 -2.55 10.32 5.11
CA ILE A 83 -2.72 11.78 5.20
C ILE A 83 -3.23 12.24 6.57
N THR A 84 -3.96 11.39 7.29
CA THR A 84 -4.47 11.71 8.63
C THR A 84 -3.35 11.83 9.67
N PHE A 85 -2.18 11.25 9.39
CA PHE A 85 -0.99 11.29 10.25
C PHE A 85 0.03 12.34 9.80
N PHE A 86 -0.21 13.07 8.71
CA PHE A 86 0.68 14.17 8.33
C PHE A 86 0.70 15.23 9.44
N PRO A 87 1.88 15.77 9.80
CA PRO A 87 1.97 16.84 10.77
C PRO A 87 1.18 18.04 10.27
N LYS A 88 0.10 18.41 11.00
CA LYS A 88 -0.62 19.65 10.74
C LYS A 88 0.39 20.78 10.86
N SER A 89 0.60 21.55 9.78
CA SER A 89 1.48 22.72 9.81
C SER A 89 1.14 23.55 11.06
N PRO A 90 2.14 23.99 11.85
CA PRO A 90 1.87 24.94 12.92
C PRO A 90 1.15 26.13 12.27
N LYS A 91 -0.04 26.45 12.78
CA LYS A 91 -0.70 27.72 12.45
C LYS A 91 0.29 28.80 12.88
N LYS A 92 0.89 29.45 11.89
CA LYS A 92 1.74 30.62 12.09
C LYS A 92 0.85 31.81 12.43
#